data_AF-A0A8H5FTU7-F1
#
_entry.id   AF-A0A8H5FTU7-F1
#
_cell.length_a   1.000
_cell.length_b   1.000
_cell.length_c   1.000
_cell.angle_alpha   90.00
_cell.angle_beta   90.00
_cell.angle_gamma   90.00
#
_symmetry.space_group_name_H-M   'P 1'
#
loop_
_entity.id
_entity.type
_entity.pdbx_description
1 polymer ?
#
loop_
_entity_poly.entity_id
_entity_poly.type
_entity_poly.pdbx_seq_one_letter_code
_entity_poly.pdbx_strand_id
1 'polypeptide(L)'
;MGRDEFSCLALQQLHRSNLWDEIHLATHPDQKVDRSSRLSVSPLKILGSSLGLPVHTIPMSKPEFRNWTLPPPFTEVVGSPSSKHVLITASFGRILPLKMLKLFAPDRRLNVHPSLLPAYRGPAPIQHALLNDEKKRVFV
;
A
#
# COMPACT_ATOMS: atom_id res chain seq x y z
N MET A 1 1.70 -1.27 1.97
CA MET A 1 0.22 -1.28 1.97
C MET A 1 -0.28 -1.16 0.54
N GLY A 2 -1.29 -1.93 0.16
CA GLY A 2 -1.83 -1.94 -1.21
C GLY A 2 -2.93 -2.98 -1.37
N ARG A 3 -3.35 -3.26 -2.61
CA ARG A 3 -4.37 -4.28 -2.91
C ARG A 3 -4.08 -5.08 -4.18
N ASP A 4 -3.89 -4.39 -5.29
CA ASP A 4 -3.93 -4.96 -6.63
C ASP A 4 -2.57 -5.45 -7.15
N GLU A 5 -2.54 -5.89 -8.41
CA GLU A 5 -1.33 -6.33 -9.09
C GLU A 5 -0.22 -5.27 -9.13
N PHE A 6 -0.56 -3.98 -9.21
CA PHE A 6 0.44 -2.91 -9.17
C PHE A 6 1.18 -2.93 -7.82
N SER A 7 0.45 -3.13 -6.73
CA SER A 7 1.06 -3.29 -5.41
C SER A 7 1.86 -4.59 -5.26
N CYS A 8 1.50 -5.66 -5.97
CA CYS A 8 2.29 -6.89 -6.03
C CYS A 8 3.66 -6.66 -6.69
N LEU A 9 3.73 -5.88 -7.77
CA LEU A 9 4.99 -5.55 -8.43
C LEU A 9 5.95 -4.84 -7.46
N ALA A 10 5.44 -3.86 -6.70
CA ALA A 10 6.23 -3.18 -5.68
C ALA A 10 6.74 -4.16 -4.61
N LEU A 11 5.88 -5.06 -4.10
CA LEU A 11 6.28 -6.08 -3.13
C LEU A 11 7.37 -7.00 -3.67
N GLN A 12 7.26 -7.47 -4.92
CA GLN A 12 8.26 -8.35 -5.53
C GLN A 12 9.63 -7.69 -5.58
N GLN A 13 9.71 -6.40 -5.92
CA GLN A 13 10.99 -5.68 -5.93
C GLN A 13 11.55 -5.48 -4.52
N LEU A 14 10.71 -5.11 -3.56
CA LEU A 14 11.12 -4.98 -2.16
C LEU A 14 11.66 -6.30 -1.60
N HIS A 15 10.94 -7.39 -1.80
CA HIS A 15 11.33 -8.72 -1.34
C HIS A 15 12.64 -9.20 -1.99
N ARG A 16 12.81 -8.98 -3.31
CA ARG A 16 14.04 -9.34 -4.04
C ARG A 16 15.27 -8.53 -3.61
N SER A 17 15.08 -7.29 -3.17
CA SER A 17 16.20 -6.43 -2.76
C SER A 17 16.98 -6.98 -1.57
N ASN A 18 16.32 -7.79 -0.72
CA ASN A 18 16.91 -8.36 0.50
C ASN A 18 17.55 -7.30 1.42
N LEU A 19 17.03 -6.06 1.41
CA LEU A 19 17.52 -4.94 2.21
C LEU A 19 16.75 -4.75 3.52
N TRP A 20 15.71 -5.56 3.76
CA TRP A 20 14.73 -5.36 4.82
C TRP A 20 14.75 -6.54 5.77
N ASP A 21 14.87 -6.28 7.08
CA ASP A 21 14.83 -7.33 8.10
C ASP A 21 13.47 -8.03 8.12
N GLU A 22 12.38 -7.25 8.05
CA GLU A 22 11.00 -7.73 8.10
C GLU A 22 10.10 -6.91 7.17
N ILE A 23 9.15 -7.58 6.49
CA ILE A 23 8.14 -6.95 5.64
C ILE A 23 6.75 -7.35 6.11
N HIS A 24 5.95 -6.36 6.51
CA HIS A 24 4.55 -6.55 6.89
C HIS A 24 3.63 -5.93 5.84
N LEU A 25 2.58 -6.67 5.47
CA LEU A 25 1.62 -6.23 4.47
C LEU A 25 0.32 -5.81 5.16
N ALA A 26 -0.24 -4.68 4.72
CA ALA A 26 -1.60 -4.29 5.08
C ALA A 26 -2.41 -4.13 3.78
N THR A 27 -3.54 -4.81 3.71
CA THR A 27 -4.40 -4.84 2.53
C THR A 27 -5.88 -4.81 2.91
N HIS A 28 -6.72 -4.57 1.90
CA HIS A 28 -8.17 -4.52 2.09
C HIS A 28 -8.75 -5.90 2.38
N PRO A 29 -9.90 -5.96 3.08
CA PRO A 29 -10.61 -7.21 3.26
C PRO A 29 -11.10 -7.74 1.91
N ASP A 30 -11.25 -9.06 1.86
CA ASP A 30 -11.81 -9.77 0.71
C ASP A 30 -13.28 -9.32 0.54
N GLN A 31 -13.70 -9.11 -0.71
CA GLN A 31 -15.02 -8.56 -1.02
C GLN A 31 -15.76 -9.48 -2.00
N LYS A 32 -17.07 -9.62 -1.85
CA LYS A 32 -17.91 -10.25 -2.87
C LYS A 32 -18.08 -9.28 -4.04
N VAL A 33 -17.74 -9.70 -5.25
CA VAL A 33 -17.67 -8.81 -6.43
C VAL A 33 -18.94 -8.82 -7.28
N ASP A 34 -19.82 -9.81 -7.11
CA ASP A 34 -20.96 -10.02 -8.00
C ASP A 34 -22.17 -10.68 -7.31
N ARG A 35 -23.29 -10.74 -8.04
CA ARG A 35 -24.52 -11.44 -7.63
C ARG A 35 -24.29 -12.94 -7.42
N SER A 36 -23.30 -13.53 -8.08
CA SER A 36 -22.86 -14.91 -7.89
C SER A 36 -21.97 -15.11 -6.65
N SER A 37 -21.74 -14.07 -5.83
CA SER A 37 -20.97 -14.12 -4.59
C SER A 37 -19.52 -14.59 -4.74
N ARG A 38 -18.88 -14.42 -5.90
CA ARG A 38 -17.44 -14.72 -6.03
C ARG A 38 -16.64 -13.80 -5.12
N LEU A 39 -15.73 -14.39 -4.35
CA LEU A 39 -14.82 -13.65 -3.46
C LEU A 39 -13.66 -13.08 -4.27
N SER A 40 -13.56 -11.74 -4.34
CA SER A 40 -12.32 -11.06 -4.71
C SER A 40 -11.42 -11.04 -3.49
N VAL A 41 -10.47 -11.96 -3.51
CA VAL A 41 -9.32 -11.94 -2.62
C VAL A 41 -8.30 -10.94 -3.18
N SER A 42 -7.69 -10.16 -2.29
CA SER A 42 -6.63 -9.21 -2.67
C SER A 42 -5.44 -9.96 -3.31
N PRO A 43 -5.00 -9.61 -4.54
CA PRO A 43 -3.77 -10.15 -5.12
C PRO A 43 -2.55 -9.99 -4.20
N LEU A 44 -2.44 -8.85 -3.51
CA LEU A 44 -1.36 -8.62 -2.56
C LEU A 44 -1.41 -9.58 -1.36
N LYS A 45 -2.62 -9.94 -0.91
CA LYS A 45 -2.81 -10.94 0.15
C LYS A 45 -2.30 -12.30 -0.28
N ILE A 46 -2.69 -12.75 -1.48
CA ILE A 46 -2.27 -14.04 -2.05
C ILE A 46 -0.75 -14.09 -2.16
N LEU A 47 -0.15 -13.07 -2.78
CA LEU A 47 1.31 -13.02 -2.95
C LEU A 47 2.03 -12.99 -1.59
N GLY A 48 1.59 -12.12 -0.67
CA GLY A 48 2.16 -12.02 0.67
C GLY A 48 2.17 -13.34 1.43
N SER A 49 1.03 -14.02 1.45
CA SER A 49 0.90 -15.34 2.07
C SER A 49 1.79 -16.39 1.40
N SER A 50 1.91 -16.38 0.07
CA SER A 50 2.79 -17.33 -0.65
C SER A 50 4.28 -17.13 -0.35
N LEU A 51 4.68 -15.91 0.03
CA LEU A 51 6.04 -15.58 0.44
C LEU A 51 6.27 -15.78 1.96
N GLY A 52 5.27 -16.25 2.70
CA GLY A 52 5.37 -16.42 4.15
C GLY A 52 5.40 -15.11 4.95
N LEU A 53 4.98 -13.99 4.35
CA LEU A 53 5.00 -12.67 5.00
C LEU A 53 3.76 -12.45 5.88
N PRO A 54 3.89 -11.73 7.01
CA PRO A 54 2.74 -11.29 7.80
C PRO A 54 1.78 -10.41 6.97
N VAL A 55 0.53 -10.86 6.80
CA VAL A 55 -0.52 -10.11 6.09
C VAL A 55 -1.63 -9.70 7.04
N HIS A 56 -1.85 -8.39 7.12
CA HIS A 56 -2.83 -7.75 7.98
C HIS A 56 -3.98 -7.20 7.14
N THR A 57 -5.21 -7.47 7.58
CA THR A 57 -6.41 -6.95 6.93
C THR A 57 -6.85 -5.67 7.63
N ILE A 58 -6.97 -4.58 6.87
CA ILE A 58 -7.49 -3.31 7.41
C ILE A 58 -9.02 -3.38 7.55
N PRO A 59 -9.64 -2.58 8.43
CA PRO A 59 -11.09 -2.53 8.55
C PRO A 59 -11.80 -2.12 7.26
N MET A 60 -13.00 -2.65 7.03
CA MET A 60 -13.76 -2.35 5.82
C MET A 60 -14.26 -0.91 5.81
N SER A 61 -14.78 -0.41 6.94
CA SER A 61 -15.37 0.92 7.01
C SER A 61 -14.32 2.03 7.16
N LYS A 62 -14.61 3.21 6.61
CA LYS A 62 -13.73 4.40 6.76
C LYS A 62 -13.57 4.82 8.23
N PRO A 63 -14.63 4.83 9.07
CA PRO A 63 -14.50 5.19 10.49
C PRO A 63 -13.61 4.21 11.27
N GLU A 64 -13.78 2.90 11.07
CA GLU A 64 -12.92 1.91 11.74
C GLU A 64 -11.48 2.02 11.25
N PHE A 65 -11.24 2.20 9.95
CA PHE A 65 -9.90 2.39 9.42
C PHE A 65 -9.21 3.65 9.97
N ARG A 66 -9.97 4.73 10.22
CA ARG A 66 -9.45 5.94 10.87
C ARG A 66 -8.94 5.66 12.28
N ASN A 67 -9.56 4.71 12.98
CA ASN A 67 -9.21 4.31 14.34
C ASN A 67 -8.30 3.08 14.39
N TRP A 68 -8.04 2.43 13.26
CA TRP A 68 -7.16 1.27 13.19
C TRP A 68 -5.70 1.65 13.51
N THR A 69 -5.01 0.77 14.21
CA THR A 69 -3.59 0.88 14.56
C THR A 69 -2.82 -0.21 13.82
N LEU A 70 -1.59 0.09 13.43
CA LEU A 70 -0.73 -0.92 12.85
C LEU A 70 -0.40 -1.97 13.91
N PRO A 71 -0.41 -3.26 13.57
CA PRO A 71 0.04 -4.32 14.47
C PRO A 71 1.54 -4.22 14.74
N PRO A 72 2.05 -4.87 15.80
CA PRO A 72 3.50 -4.96 16.04
C PRO A 72 4.27 -5.40 14.78
N PRO A 73 5.48 -4.85 14.56
CA PRO A 73 6.27 -4.00 15.45
C PRO A 73 5.96 -2.49 15.37
N PHE A 74 4.92 -2.06 14.65
CA PHE A 74 4.65 -0.64 14.36
C PHE A 74 3.71 0.02 15.39
N THR A 75 4.01 -0.13 16.68
CA THR A 75 3.19 0.41 17.77
C THR A 75 3.45 1.91 18.01
N GLU A 76 2.58 2.55 18.79
CA GLU A 76 2.74 3.96 19.16
C GLU A 76 4.07 4.19 19.90
N VAL A 77 4.92 5.06 19.34
CA VAL A 77 6.14 5.50 20.00
C VAL A 77 5.84 6.81 20.71
N VAL A 78 5.96 6.81 22.04
CA VAL A 78 5.88 8.03 22.83
C VAL A 78 7.14 8.87 22.54
N GLY A 79 6.94 10.09 22.04
CA GLY A 79 8.02 11.08 21.88
C GLY A 79 8.46 11.34 20.43
N SER A 80 8.78 10.34 19.62
CA SER A 80 9.28 10.57 18.25
C SER A 80 8.97 9.40 17.29
N PRO A 81 8.71 9.67 16.00
CA PRO A 81 8.53 8.63 14.99
C PRO A 81 9.76 7.72 14.90
N SER A 82 9.55 6.42 14.66
CA SER A 82 10.66 5.49 14.46
C SER A 82 11.40 5.84 13.18
N SER A 83 12.72 6.01 13.28
CA SER A 83 13.63 6.12 12.14
C SER A 83 14.06 4.75 11.60
N LYS A 84 13.52 3.64 12.11
CA LYS A 84 13.87 2.29 11.64
C LYS A 84 12.88 1.75 10.61
N HIS A 85 11.62 2.17 10.69
CA HIS A 85 10.56 1.64 9.83
C HIS A 85 10.28 2.55 8.63
N VAL A 86 9.88 1.96 7.51
CA VAL A 86 9.47 2.68 6.31
C VAL A 86 8.04 2.29 5.97
N LEU A 87 7.20 3.28 5.70
CA LEU A 87 5.83 3.10 5.25
C LEU A 87 5.80 3.23 3.73
N ILE A 88 5.45 2.14 3.05
CA ILE A 88 5.31 2.13 1.59
C ILE A 88 3.85 1.89 1.22
N THR A 89 3.29 2.75 0.37
CA THR A 89 1.97 2.56 -0.25
C THR A 89 2.10 2.39 -1.76
N ALA A 90 1.31 1.48 -2.32
CA ALA A 90 1.15 1.32 -3.77
C ALA A 90 -0.31 0.93 -4.03
N SER A 91 -1.01 1.71 -4.86
CA SER A 91 -2.44 1.50 -5.17
C SER A 91 -3.32 1.14 -3.95
N PHE A 92 -3.17 1.92 -2.86
CA PHE A 92 -3.89 1.63 -1.61
C PHE A 92 -5.31 2.20 -1.58
N GLY A 93 -5.61 3.26 -2.35
CA GLY A 93 -6.98 3.75 -2.51
C GLY A 93 -7.65 4.36 -1.26
N ARG A 94 -6.91 4.58 -0.16
CA ARG A 94 -7.42 5.26 1.05
C ARG A 94 -6.44 6.32 1.55
N ILE A 95 -7.00 7.39 2.11
CA ILE A 95 -6.22 8.39 2.84
C ILE A 95 -5.75 7.78 4.15
N LEU A 96 -4.44 7.84 4.40
CA LEU A 96 -3.84 7.35 5.63
C LEU A 96 -4.14 8.30 6.81
N PRO A 97 -4.59 7.77 7.98
CA PRO A 97 -4.83 8.60 9.15
C PRO A 97 -3.53 9.26 9.66
N LEU A 98 -3.61 10.51 10.11
CA LEU A 98 -2.44 11.25 10.61
C LEU A 98 -1.73 10.51 11.76
N LYS A 99 -2.48 9.85 12.64
CA LYS A 99 -1.91 9.05 13.73
C LYS A 99 -0.98 7.93 13.24
N MET A 100 -1.32 7.29 12.11
CA MET A 100 -0.49 6.28 11.49
C MET A 100 0.74 6.90 10.84
N LEU A 101 0.57 8.02 10.14
CA LEU A 101 1.68 8.75 9.52
C LEU A 101 2.69 9.28 10.53
N LYS A 102 2.28 9.54 11.78
CA LYS A 102 3.14 9.97 12.89
C LYS A 102 4.03 8.85 13.46
N LEU A 103 3.82 7.59 13.08
CA LEU A 103 4.67 6.47 13.49
C LEU A 103 5.98 6.42 12.70
N PHE A 104 6.03 7.09 11.54
CA PHE A 104 7.15 7.07 10.60
C PHE A 104 7.69 8.48 10.39
N ALA A 105 9.01 8.60 10.27
CA ALA A 105 9.64 9.88 9.97
C ALA A 105 9.15 10.43 8.61
N PRO A 106 9.09 11.76 8.41
CA PRO A 106 8.49 12.34 7.20
C PRO A 106 9.07 11.83 5.87
N ASP A 107 10.37 11.57 5.84
CA ASP A 107 11.19 11.05 4.74
C ASP A 107 11.08 9.51 4.57
N ARG A 108 10.43 8.82 5.51
CA ARG A 108 10.22 7.37 5.48
C ARG A 108 8.80 6.96 5.11
N ARG A 109 8.07 7.85 4.45
CA ARG A 109 6.71 7.63 3.96
C ARG A 109 6.71 7.77 2.46
N LEU A 110 6.68 6.63 1.77
CA LEU A 110 6.81 6.56 0.32
C LEU A 110 5.51 6.08 -0.30
N ASN A 111 5.12 6.71 -1.40
CA ASN A 111 4.00 6.28 -2.21
C ASN A 111 4.48 6.04 -3.64
N VAL A 112 4.35 4.79 -4.09
CA VAL A 112 4.64 4.40 -5.48
C VAL A 112 3.48 4.89 -6.34
N HIS A 113 3.76 5.84 -7.23
CA HIS A 113 2.75 6.49 -8.05
C HIS A 113 3.00 6.15 -9.52
N PRO A 114 2.01 5.64 -10.27
CA PRO A 114 2.21 5.26 -11.65
C PRO A 114 2.25 6.45 -12.63
N SER A 115 2.98 7.53 -12.29
CA SER A 115 3.29 8.64 -13.17
C SER A 115 4.56 9.40 -12.75
N LEU A 116 5.12 10.16 -13.68
CA LEU A 116 6.16 11.14 -13.39
C LEU A 116 5.55 12.40 -12.76
N LEU A 117 5.53 12.46 -11.43
CA LEU A 117 5.07 13.64 -10.70
C LEU A 117 5.86 14.90 -11.12
N PRO A 118 5.22 16.08 -11.19
CA PRO A 118 3.84 16.37 -10.76
C PRO A 118 2.75 15.99 -11.77
N ALA A 119 3.07 15.40 -12.92
CA ALA A 119 2.08 15.02 -13.93
C ALA A 119 1.17 13.89 -13.45
N TYR A 120 -0.09 13.93 -13.92
CA TYR A 120 -1.10 12.89 -13.71
C TYR A 120 -1.38 12.51 -12.25
N ARG A 121 -1.28 13.45 -11.30
CA ARG A 121 -1.73 13.20 -9.91
C ARG A 121 -3.16 12.68 -9.89
N GLY A 122 -3.42 11.73 -9.01
CA GLY A 122 -4.78 11.29 -8.69
C GLY A 122 -4.99 9.80 -8.93
N PRO A 123 -6.26 9.38 -9.07
CA PRO A 123 -6.62 7.97 -8.98
C PRO A 123 -6.38 7.16 -10.26
N ALA A 124 -6.22 7.80 -11.43
CA ALA A 124 -6.17 7.13 -12.73
C ALA A 124 -5.04 7.66 -13.65
N PRO A 125 -3.78 7.68 -13.19
CA PRO A 125 -2.68 8.27 -13.95
C PRO A 125 -2.41 7.56 -15.28
N ILE A 126 -2.49 6.23 -15.29
CA ILE A 126 -2.23 5.41 -16.49
C ILE A 126 -3.26 5.73 -17.57
N GLN A 127 -4.54 5.78 -17.19
CA GLN A 127 -5.64 6.08 -18.11
C GLN A 127 -5.48 7.48 -18.70
N HIS A 128 -5.15 8.48 -17.88
CA HIS A 128 -4.97 9.86 -18.37
C HIS A 128 -3.75 9.99 -19.29
N ALA A 129 -2.63 9.33 -18.97
CA ALA A 129 -1.45 9.35 -19.84
C ALA A 129 -1.73 8.71 -21.21
N LEU A 130 -2.51 7.62 -21.23
CA LEU A 130 -2.96 6.99 -22.48
C LEU A 130 -3.90 7.90 -23.28
N LEU A 131 -4.85 8.57 -22.63
CA LEU A 131 -5.76 9.51 -23.29
C LEU A 131 -5.02 10.71 -23.90
N ASN A 132 -3.87 11.08 -23.35
CA ASN A 132 -3.04 12.18 -23.83
C ASN A 132 -1.94 11.73 -24.81
N ASP A 133 -1.98 10.48 -25.29
CA ASP A 133 -0.98 9.91 -26.21
C ASP A 133 0.48 10.02 -25.73
N GLU A 134 0.71 10.00 -24.41
CA GLU A 134 2.06 10.08 -23.88
C GLU A 134 2.85 8.78 -24.13
N LYS A 135 3.96 8.92 -24.85
CA LYS A 135 4.84 7.80 -25.24
C LYS A 135 5.88 7.43 -24.17
N LYS A 136 6.20 8.33 -23.23
CA LYS A 136 7.20 8.09 -22.18
C LYS A 136 6.53 7.53 -20.93
N ARG A 137 6.95 6.33 -20.52
CA ARG A 137 6.40 5.58 -19.39
C ARG A 137 7.52 5.30 -18.40
N VAL A 138 7.73 6.21 -17.46
CA VAL A 138 8.62 5.96 -16.32
C VAL A 138 7.75 6.06 -15.07
N PHE A 139 7.70 4.96 -14.34
CA PHE A 139 6.92 4.82 -13.11
C PHE A 139 7.91 4.86 -11.94
N VAL A 140 7.62 5.63 -10.89
CA VAL A 140 8.44 5.74 -9.68
C VAL A 140 7.65 5.24 -8.47
#